data_AF-A0A7Y0HSD6-F1
#
_entry.id   AF-A0A7Y0HSD6-F1
#
_cell.length_a   1.000
_cell.length_b   1.000
_cell.length_c   1.000
_cell.angle_alpha   90.00
_cell.angle_beta   90.00
_cell.angle_gamma   90.00
#
_symmetry.space_group_name_H-M   'P 1'
#
loop_
_entity.id
_entity.type
_entity.pdbx_description
1 polymer ?
#
loop_
_entity_poly.entity_id
_entity_poly.type
_entity_poly.pdbx_seq_one_letter_code
_entity_poly.pdbx_strand_id
1 'polypeptide(L)'
;MKGETVTVMRREQTGLDEGNNPVYETKPEPVGNVLVGAPNGENSGDSNRPDGVRIDANLYFPRGYKGDALRGQTIVVRGHPYKVVGDPLPVDGGMTPTEWNMTVPVTRSDG
;
A
#
# COMPACT_ATOMS: atom_id res chain seq x y z
N MET A 1 7.34 -19.25 -1.09
CA MET A 1 7.26 -17.77 -1.00
C MET A 1 6.94 -17.44 0.44
N LYS A 2 7.65 -16.50 1.07
CA LYS A 2 7.35 -16.08 2.46
C LYS A 2 6.80 -14.66 2.42
N GLY A 3 5.67 -14.43 3.08
CA GLY A 3 5.19 -13.07 3.32
C GLY A 3 6.15 -12.34 4.28
N GLU A 4 6.30 -11.05 4.08
CA GLU A 4 7.04 -10.15 4.96
C GLU A 4 6.04 -9.30 5.77
N THR A 5 6.49 -8.77 6.90
CA THR A 5 5.71 -7.81 7.68
C THR A 5 5.98 -6.41 7.15
N VAL A 6 4.92 -5.71 6.76
CA VAL A 6 4.98 -4.32 6.28
C VAL A 6 4.22 -3.42 7.27
N THR A 7 4.57 -2.15 7.34
CA THR A 7 3.89 -1.20 8.24
C THR A 7 2.97 -0.32 7.42
N VAL A 8 1.67 -0.43 7.60
CA VAL A 8 0.68 0.44 6.97
C VAL A 8 0.50 1.67 7.85
N MET A 9 0.81 2.85 7.33
CA MET A 9 0.51 4.12 7.98
C MET A 9 -0.96 4.43 7.75
N ARG A 10 -1.80 4.26 8.78
CA ARG A 10 -3.25 4.47 8.77
C ARG A 10 -3.58 5.88 9.19
N ARG A 11 -4.36 6.61 8.39
CA ARG A 11 -4.77 7.98 8.70
C ARG A 11 -6.12 7.94 9.39
N GLU A 12 -6.13 8.12 10.70
CA GLU A 12 -7.34 8.14 11.51
C GLU A 12 -7.60 9.54 12.04
N GLN A 13 -8.88 9.93 12.12
CA GLN A 13 -9.25 11.19 12.75
C GLN A 13 -9.17 10.99 14.28
N THR A 14 -8.20 11.62 14.92
CA THR A 14 -7.98 11.49 16.37
C THR A 14 -8.78 12.50 17.18
N GLY A 15 -9.30 13.56 16.55
CA GLY A 15 -10.12 14.54 17.25
C GLY A 15 -10.46 15.75 16.41
N LEU A 16 -10.88 16.80 17.12
CA LEU A 16 -11.13 18.14 16.61
C LEU A 16 -10.18 19.09 17.34
N ASP A 17 -9.49 19.94 16.59
CA ASP A 17 -8.63 20.97 17.17
C ASP A 17 -9.47 22.10 17.82
N GLU A 18 -8.82 23.06 18.48
CA GLU A 18 -9.49 24.19 19.14
C GLU A 18 -10.36 25.01 18.16
N GLY A 19 -10.02 24.99 16.86
CA GLY A 19 -10.81 25.57 15.78
C GLY A 19 -11.92 24.68 15.20
N ASN A 20 -12.27 23.57 15.84
CA ASN A 20 -13.24 22.57 15.34
C ASN A 20 -12.86 21.93 13.99
N ASN A 21 -11.57 21.91 13.66
CA ASN A 21 -11.02 21.29 12.47
C ASN A 21 -10.68 19.82 12.76
N PRO A 22 -11.01 18.85 11.88
CA PRO A 22 -10.66 17.45 12.10
C PRO A 22 -9.14 17.26 12.07
N VAL A 23 -8.59 16.79 13.19
CA VAL A 23 -7.18 16.40 13.32
C VAL A 23 -7.04 14.96 12.88
N TYR A 24 -6.10 14.72 11.98
CA TYR A 24 -5.79 13.38 11.48
C TYR A 24 -4.38 12.99 11.92
N GLU A 25 -4.27 11.82 12.53
CA GLU A 25 -2.99 11.24 12.92
C GLU A 25 -2.71 10.02 12.05
N THR A 26 -1.43 9.77 11.78
CA THR A 26 -0.99 8.58 11.07
C THR A 26 -0.49 7.53 12.07
N LYS A 27 -1.25 6.46 12.27
CA LYS A 27 -0.85 5.34 13.13
C LYS A 27 -0.16 4.24 12.33
N PRO A 28 1.03 3.77 12.74
CA PRO A 28 1.69 2.63 12.12
C PRO A 28 1.01 1.33 12.54
N GLU A 29 0.45 0.61 11.58
CA GLU A 29 -0.15 -0.72 11.78
C GLU A 29 0.72 -1.79 11.10
N PRO A 30 1.37 -2.69 11.86
CA PRO A 30 2.15 -3.77 11.29
C PRO A 30 1.23 -4.86 10.72
N VAL A 31 1.27 -5.04 9.40
CA VAL A 31 0.54 -6.09 8.69
C VAL A 31 1.51 -7.19 8.28
N GLY A 32 1.36 -8.35 8.90
CA GLY A 32 2.12 -9.55 8.56
C GLY A 32 1.58 -10.27 7.32
N ASN A 33 2.37 -11.22 6.82
CA ASN A 33 2.00 -12.09 5.71
C ASN A 33 1.70 -11.35 4.39
N VAL A 34 2.40 -10.25 4.11
CA VAL A 34 2.28 -9.52 2.85
C VAL A 34 3.37 -9.96 1.89
N LEU A 35 2.99 -10.44 0.71
CA LEU A 35 3.95 -10.80 -0.31
C LEU A 35 4.39 -9.53 -1.03
N VAL A 36 5.65 -9.14 -0.84
CA VAL A 36 6.25 -8.03 -1.57
C VAL A 36 6.73 -8.57 -2.91
N GLY A 37 6.05 -8.21 -4.00
CA GLY A 37 6.52 -8.47 -5.34
C GLY A 37 7.85 -7.79 -5.59
N ALA A 38 8.68 -8.35 -6.47
CA ALA A 38 9.91 -7.68 -6.87
C ALA A 38 9.55 -6.27 -7.38
N PRO A 39 10.24 -5.21 -6.92
CA PRO A 39 10.07 -3.91 -7.55
C PRO A 39 10.39 -4.10 -9.04
N ASN A 40 9.61 -3.49 -9.93
CA ASN A 40 9.86 -3.54 -11.35
C ASN A 40 11.19 -2.83 -11.61
N GLY A 41 12.29 -3.57 -11.48
CA GLY A 41 13.67 -3.10 -11.56
C GLY A 41 14.14 -2.85 -12.99
N GLU A 42 13.22 -2.56 -13.90
CA GLU A 42 13.55 -2.08 -15.23
C GLU A 42 13.69 -0.56 -15.13
N ASN A 43 14.88 -0.15 -14.69
CA ASN A 43 15.38 1.19 -14.93
C ASN A 43 15.34 1.43 -16.45
N SER A 44 14.45 2.31 -16.91
CA SER A 44 14.58 2.95 -18.21
C SER A 44 14.10 4.38 -18.06
N GLY A 45 15.06 5.29 -18.11
CA GLY A 45 14.86 6.72 -18.07
C GLY A 45 14.16 7.22 -19.32
N ASP A 46 12.84 7.14 -19.33
CA ASP A 46 12.01 7.79 -20.33
C ASP A 46 11.00 8.73 -19.67
N SER A 47 11.45 9.97 -19.54
CA SER A 47 10.77 11.17 -20.04
C SER A 47 9.25 11.31 -19.82
N ASN A 48 8.92 12.35 -19.04
CA ASN A 48 7.91 13.36 -19.41
C ASN A 48 6.41 12.99 -19.37
N ARG A 49 5.95 12.25 -18.35
CA ARG A 49 4.51 12.24 -18.00
C ARG A 49 4.28 12.80 -16.60
N PRO A 50 3.98 14.10 -16.44
CA PRO A 50 3.71 14.70 -15.13
C PRO A 50 2.46 14.10 -14.44
N ASP A 51 1.55 13.48 -15.20
CA ASP A 51 0.33 12.81 -14.72
C ASP A 51 0.38 11.27 -14.79
N GLY A 52 1.55 10.70 -15.10
CA GLY A 52 1.72 9.25 -15.21
C GLY A 52 1.79 8.58 -13.84
N VAL A 53 0.72 7.93 -13.43
CA VAL A 53 0.68 7.07 -12.24
C VAL A 53 1.78 6.01 -12.33
N ARG A 54 2.89 6.19 -11.58
CA ARG A 54 4.01 5.23 -11.53
C ARG A 54 3.67 4.08 -10.57
N ILE A 55 4.03 2.85 -10.90
CA ILE A 55 3.91 1.69 -10.01
C ILE A 55 5.31 1.08 -9.89
N ASP A 56 5.91 1.17 -8.71
CA ASP A 56 7.25 0.68 -8.45
C ASP A 56 7.23 -0.79 -8.01
N ALA A 57 6.21 -1.19 -7.25
CA ALA A 57 6.07 -2.56 -6.75
C ALA A 57 4.59 -2.94 -6.57
N ASN A 58 4.32 -4.25 -6.55
CA ASN A 58 3.02 -4.79 -6.23
C ASN A 58 3.11 -5.57 -4.91
N LEU A 59 2.30 -5.19 -3.94
CA LEU A 59 2.15 -5.90 -2.67
C LEU A 59 0.93 -6.80 -2.76
N TYR A 60 1.03 -8.05 -2.30
CA TYR A 60 -0.11 -8.94 -2.22
C TYR A 60 -0.48 -9.18 -0.76
N PHE A 61 -1.67 -8.73 -0.39
CA PHE A 61 -2.20 -8.86 0.95
C PHE A 61 -2.97 -10.18 1.10
N PRO A 62 -2.96 -10.77 2.32
CA PRO A 62 -3.62 -12.03 2.57
C PRO A 62 -5.15 -11.88 2.51
N ARG A 63 -5.86 -12.94 2.12
CA ARG A 63 -7.35 -12.92 2.01
C ARG A 63 -8.05 -12.60 3.33
N GLY A 64 -7.43 -12.92 4.46
CA GLY A 64 -7.95 -12.60 5.78
C GLY A 64 -7.75 -11.15 6.21
N TYR A 65 -7.15 -10.29 5.38
CA TYR A 65 -6.94 -8.89 5.70
C TYR A 65 -8.29 -8.16 5.81
N LYS A 66 -8.66 -7.81 7.05
CA LYS A 66 -9.90 -7.08 7.38
C LYS A 66 -9.71 -5.58 7.55
N GLY A 67 -8.51 -5.05 7.28
CA GLY A 67 -8.27 -3.61 7.41
C GLY A 67 -9.02 -2.80 6.34
N ASP A 68 -9.38 -1.56 6.64
CA ASP A 68 -10.07 -0.69 5.66
C ASP A 68 -9.23 -0.45 4.41
N ALA A 69 -9.85 0.19 3.42
CA ALA A 69 -9.24 0.58 2.15
C ALA A 69 -7.79 1.09 2.32
N LEU A 70 -6.86 0.39 1.67
CA LEU A 70 -5.46 0.81 1.59
C LEU A 70 -5.27 1.94 0.58
N ARG A 71 -6.31 2.30 -0.19
CA ARG A 71 -6.29 3.38 -1.18
C ARG A 71 -5.79 4.69 -0.58
N GLY A 72 -4.71 5.22 -1.14
CA GLY A 72 -4.11 6.48 -0.71
C GLY A 72 -3.31 6.41 0.61
N GLN A 73 -3.21 5.22 1.24
CA GLN A 73 -2.38 5.02 2.42
C GLN A 73 -0.90 4.88 2.04
N THR A 74 -0.03 5.10 3.02
CA THR A 74 1.41 4.88 2.87
C THR A 74 1.77 3.57 3.56
N ILE A 75 2.54 2.71 2.90
CA ILE A 75 2.99 1.42 3.40
C ILE A 75 4.52 1.46 3.43
N VAL A 76 5.10 1.28 4.60
CA VAL A 76 6.54 1.20 4.80
C VAL A 76 6.96 -0.25 4.67
N VAL A 77 7.76 -0.52 3.64
CA VAL A 77 8.30 -1.85 3.36
C VAL A 77 9.81 -1.76 3.50
N ARG A 78 10.40 -2.55 4.42
CA ARG A 78 11.86 -2.53 4.70
C ARG A 78 12.41 -1.13 4.98
N GLY A 79 11.66 -0.31 5.71
CA GLY A 79 12.04 1.08 6.03
C GLY A 79 11.86 2.09 4.88
N HIS A 80 11.37 1.66 3.72
CA HIS A 80 11.11 2.55 2.58
C HIS A 80 9.61 2.86 2.49
N PRO A 81 9.19 4.13 2.47
CA PRO A 81 7.79 4.50 2.33
C PRO A 81 7.32 4.33 0.88
N TYR A 82 6.27 3.54 0.70
CA TYR A 82 5.57 3.36 -0.57
C TYR A 82 4.14 3.89 -0.46
N LYS A 83 3.69 4.65 -1.46
CA LYS A 83 2.32 5.14 -1.51
C LYS A 83 1.45 4.20 -2.31
N VAL A 84 0.29 3.83 -1.78
CA VAL A 84 -0.68 3.02 -2.50
C VAL A 84 -1.28 3.84 -3.62
N VAL A 85 -1.25 3.24 -4.80
CA VAL A 85 -1.70 3.83 -6.04
C VAL A 85 -2.98 3.12 -6.49
N GLY A 86 -3.98 3.88 -6.91
CA GLY A 86 -5.24 3.32 -7.38
C GLY A 86 -6.13 2.80 -6.24
N ASP A 87 -7.08 1.93 -6.60
CA ASP A 87 -8.02 1.29 -5.69
C ASP A 87 -7.72 -0.21 -5.64
N PRO A 88 -7.05 -0.72 -4.59
CA PRO A 88 -6.77 -2.13 -4.46
C PRO A 88 -8.06 -2.88 -4.16
N LEU A 89 -8.58 -3.59 -5.16
CA LEU A 89 -9.75 -4.43 -5.01
C LEU A 89 -9.33 -5.89 -4.77
N PRO A 90 -9.95 -6.60 -3.81
CA PRO A 90 -9.75 -8.03 -3.69
C PRO A 90 -10.22 -8.71 -4.98
N VAL A 91 -9.38 -9.54 -5.57
CA VAL A 91 -9.77 -10.34 -6.72
C VAL A 91 -10.65 -11.50 -6.21
N ASP A 92 -11.95 -11.42 -6.51
CA ASP A 92 -12.93 -12.51 -6.29
C ASP A 92 -12.88 -13.55 -7.43
N GLY A 93 -11.74 -13.66 -8.09
CA GLY A 93 -11.52 -14.48 -9.29
C GLY A 93 -11.22 -15.93 -8.96
N GLY A 94 -12.21 -16.69 -8.46
CA GLY A 94 -12.20 -18.15 -8.42
C GLY A 94 -11.19 -18.80 -7.46
N MET A 95 -11.18 -20.15 -7.46
CA MET A 95 -10.32 -21.04 -6.66
C MET A 95 -8.83 -20.67 -6.81
N THR A 96 -8.38 -19.71 -6.00
CA THR A 96 -6.99 -19.33 -5.85
C THR A 96 -6.45 -20.09 -4.64
N PRO A 97 -5.64 -21.14 -4.84
CA PRO A 97 -5.06 -21.93 -3.74
C PRO A 97 -4.01 -21.16 -2.92
N THR A 98 -3.75 -19.90 -3.27
CA THR A 98 -2.75 -19.03 -2.63
C THR A 98 -3.37 -18.17 -1.55
N GLU A 99 -2.65 -17.96 -0.45
CA GLU A 99 -3.13 -17.22 0.75
C GLU A 99 -3.38 -15.72 0.50
N TRP A 100 -3.02 -15.20 -0.68
CA TRP A 100 -3.13 -13.80 -1.09
C TRP A 100 -4.15 -13.61 -2.22
N ASN A 101 -5.08 -12.66 -2.05
CA ASN A 101 -6.11 -12.35 -3.06
C ASN A 101 -6.24 -10.84 -3.33
N MET A 102 -5.37 -10.01 -2.78
CA MET A 102 -5.50 -8.57 -2.87
C MET A 102 -4.19 -7.96 -3.38
N THR A 103 -4.20 -7.52 -4.63
CA THR A 103 -3.05 -6.88 -5.26
C THR A 103 -3.12 -5.38 -5.01
N VAL A 104 -2.06 -4.85 -4.41
CA VAL A 104 -1.93 -3.44 -4.02
C VAL A 104 -0.75 -2.86 -4.78
N PRO A 105 -0.98 -2.16 -5.90
CA PRO A 105 0.09 -1.46 -6.59
C PRO A 105 0.54 -0.26 -5.75
N VAL A 106 1.84 -0.13 -5.58
CA VAL A 106 2.46 0.94 -4.80
C VAL A 106 3.56 1.63 -5.59
N THR A 107 3.72 2.92 -5.35
CA THR A 107 4.83 3.72 -5.89
C THR A 107 5.78 4.13 -4.79
N ARG A 108 7.07 4.16 -5.09
CA ARG A 108 8.07 4.67 -4.17
C ARG A 108 7.97 6.19 -4.17
N SER A 109 7.60 6.74 -3.02
CA SER A 109 7.72 8.18 -2.77
C SER A 109 9.16 8.47 -2.33
N ASP A 110 10.08 8.46 -3.29
CA ASP A 110 11.42 9.04 -3.12
C ASP A 110 11.24 10.55 -3.34
N GLY A 111 11.35 11.33 -2.27
CA GLY A 111 11.24 12.78 -2.29
C GLY A 111 12.52 13.45 -2.75
#